data_AF-A0A847WXC6-F1
#
_entry.id   AF-A0A847WXC6-F1
#
_cell.length_a   1.000
_cell.length_b   1.000
_cell.length_c   1.000
_cell.angle_alpha   90.00
_cell.angle_beta   90.00
_cell.angle_gamma   90.00
#
_symmetry.space_group_name_H-M   'P 1'
#
loop_
_entity.id
_entity.type
_entity.pdbx_description
1 polymer ?
#
loop_
_entity_poly.entity_id
_entity_poly.type
_entity_poly.pdbx_seq_one_letter_code
_entity_poly.pdbx_strand_id
1 'polypeptide(L)'
;MTAATIHAADLAEDEFLYFVWKDAAGKVLGENDYFPKAYKAYELVDANITATWSDREGQAVLTLVADKPAFFATATVDVPGYFSDNALTLLPGRPVELAFVPRHGAEVTSADLAGSLKVRHLAETF
;
A
#
# COMPACT_ATOMS: atom_id res chain seq x y z
N MET A 1 0.31 19.63 22.04
CA MET A 1 1.65 19.76 21.41
C MET A 1 1.46 19.47 19.93
N THR A 2 1.99 20.32 19.06
CA THR A 2 1.88 20.16 17.60
C THR A 2 3.25 19.80 17.05
N ALA A 3 3.35 18.74 16.25
CA ALA A 3 4.62 18.31 15.66
C ALA A 3 5.02 19.16 14.44
N ALA A 4 4.06 19.51 13.59
CA ALA A 4 4.23 20.38 12.43
C ALA A 4 2.90 21.07 12.06
N THR A 5 2.98 22.24 11.43
CA THR A 5 1.84 22.97 10.84
C THR A 5 2.21 23.31 9.40
N ILE A 6 1.27 23.13 8.47
CA ILE A 6 1.44 23.41 7.03
C ILE A 6 0.28 24.30 6.59
N HIS A 7 0.53 25.33 5.77
CA HIS A 7 -0.56 26.11 5.20
C HIS A 7 -1.14 25.36 4.00
N ALA A 8 -2.48 25.29 3.89
CA ALA A 8 -3.11 24.59 2.78
C ALA A 8 -2.71 25.15 1.40
N ALA A 9 -2.36 26.43 1.33
CA ALA A 9 -1.87 27.09 0.12
C ALA A 9 -0.46 26.66 -0.30
N ASP A 10 0.27 25.95 0.56
CA ASP A 10 1.59 25.40 0.25
C ASP A 10 1.51 24.10 -0.56
N LEU A 11 0.33 23.47 -0.65
CA LEU A 11 0.09 22.33 -1.53
C LEU A 11 -0.31 22.80 -2.92
N ALA A 12 0.36 22.25 -3.94
CA ALA A 12 -0.08 22.42 -5.31
C ALA A 12 -1.43 21.72 -5.57
N GLU A 13 -2.03 22.06 -6.71
CA GLU A 13 -3.41 21.68 -7.03
C GLU A 13 -3.67 20.16 -6.98
N ASP A 14 -2.69 19.34 -7.38
CA ASP A 14 -2.76 17.87 -7.43
C ASP A 14 -1.86 17.18 -6.39
N GLU A 15 -1.51 17.90 -5.32
CA GLU A 15 -0.73 17.33 -4.22
C GLU A 15 -1.60 16.91 -3.05
N PHE A 16 -1.09 15.93 -2.29
CA PHE A 16 -1.66 15.44 -1.04
C PHE A 16 -0.57 15.38 0.03
N LEU A 17 -0.97 15.42 1.29
CA LEU A 17 -0.04 15.24 2.39
C LEU A 17 0.12 13.75 2.69
N TYR A 18 1.36 13.34 2.89
CA TYR A 18 1.69 12.06 3.46
C TYR A 18 2.65 12.27 4.62
N PHE A 19 2.36 11.65 5.76
CA PHE A 19 3.16 11.85 6.97
C PHE A 19 3.38 10.55 7.71
N VAL A 20 4.57 10.44 8.29
CA VAL A 20 5.05 9.26 9.02
C VAL A 20 5.57 9.71 10.37
N TRP A 21 5.22 9.00 11.44
CA TRP A 21 5.81 9.21 12.75
C TRP A 21 6.64 8.00 13.16
N LYS A 22 7.79 8.29 13.75
CA LYS A 22 8.81 7.31 14.12
C LYS A 22 9.14 7.44 15.60
N ASP A 23 9.64 6.37 16.20
CA ASP A 23 10.26 6.45 17.52
C ASP A 23 11.64 7.11 17.47
N ALA A 24 12.28 7.28 18.63
CA ALA A 24 13.61 7.87 18.74
C ALA A 24 14.71 7.06 18.03
N ALA A 25 14.48 5.77 17.75
CA ALA A 25 15.40 4.90 17.01
C ALA A 25 15.13 4.92 15.49
N GLY A 26 14.13 5.69 15.02
CA GLY A 26 13.75 5.79 13.63
C GLY A 26 12.83 4.68 13.15
N LYS A 27 12.31 3.82 14.04
CA LYS A 27 11.31 2.81 13.69
C LYS A 27 10.00 3.50 13.35
N VAL A 28 9.41 3.18 12.19
CA VAL A 28 8.07 3.65 11.82
C VAL A 28 7.04 3.10 12.83
N LEU A 29 6.29 4.02 13.45
CA LEU A 29 5.20 3.70 14.37
C LEU A 29 3.84 3.83 13.68
N GLY A 30 3.77 4.59 12.60
CA GLY A 30 2.61 4.68 11.74
C GLY A 30 2.76 5.78 10.71
N GLU A 31 1.76 5.84 9.84
CA GLU A 31 1.68 6.74 8.71
C GLU A 31 0.22 7.04 8.39
N ASN A 32 -0.03 8.15 7.70
CA ASN A 32 -1.34 8.50 7.19
C ASN A 32 -1.18 9.51 6.05
N ASP A 33 -2.26 9.70 5.29
CA ASP A 33 -2.37 10.68 4.24
C ASP A 33 -3.56 11.62 4.47
N TYR A 34 -3.53 12.76 3.78
CA TYR A 34 -4.61 13.73 3.75
C TYR A 34 -4.73 14.33 2.36
N PHE A 35 -5.92 14.23 1.79
CA PHE A 35 -6.29 14.77 0.48
C PHE A 35 -7.16 16.03 0.67
N PRO A 36 -6.72 17.21 0.19
CA PRO A 36 -7.53 18.44 0.25
C PRO A 36 -8.84 18.39 -0.55
N LYS A 37 -8.88 17.57 -1.61
CA LYS A 37 -10.02 17.39 -2.50
C LYS A 37 -10.54 15.95 -2.46
N ALA A 38 -11.74 15.72 -3.00
CA ALA A 38 -12.21 14.36 -3.28
C ALA A 38 -11.37 13.70 -4.38
N TYR A 39 -11.12 12.40 -4.28
CA TYR A 39 -10.27 11.66 -5.24
C TYR A 39 -10.64 11.84 -6.71
N LYS A 40 -11.94 11.90 -7.02
CA LYS A 40 -12.46 12.13 -8.39
C LYS A 40 -12.17 13.52 -8.98
N ALA A 41 -11.59 14.42 -8.19
CA ALA A 41 -11.21 15.77 -8.61
C ALA A 41 -9.70 15.91 -8.88
N TYR A 42 -8.92 14.84 -8.72
CA TYR A 42 -7.51 14.79 -9.11
C TYR A 42 -7.37 14.14 -10.49
N GLU A 43 -6.35 14.55 -11.23
CA GLU A 43 -5.88 13.82 -12.39
C GLU A 43 -5.07 12.59 -11.93
N LEU A 44 -5.79 11.52 -11.60
CA LEU A 44 -5.21 10.29 -11.09
C LEU A 44 -4.42 9.57 -12.18
N VAL A 45 -3.11 9.41 -11.98
CA VAL A 45 -2.23 8.75 -12.94
C VAL A 45 -2.24 7.23 -12.73
N ASP A 46 -2.35 6.49 -13.83
CA ASP A 46 -2.22 5.04 -13.83
C ASP A 46 -0.80 4.61 -13.40
N ALA A 47 -0.72 3.76 -12.39
CA ALA A 47 0.51 3.39 -11.71
C ALA A 47 0.89 1.94 -12.05
N ASN A 48 2.14 1.72 -12.46
CA ASN A 48 2.64 0.36 -12.60
C ASN A 48 3.06 -0.14 -11.23
N ILE A 49 2.33 -1.13 -10.70
CA ILE A 49 2.69 -1.82 -9.46
C ILE A 49 3.43 -3.12 -9.79
N THR A 50 4.70 -3.17 -9.42
CA THR A 50 5.48 -4.41 -9.43
C THR A 50 5.18 -5.20 -8.16
N ALA A 51 4.92 -6.50 -8.33
CA ALA A 51 4.63 -7.44 -7.25
C ALA A 51 5.65 -8.58 -7.26
N THR A 52 6.31 -8.81 -6.12
CA THR A 52 7.27 -9.90 -5.97
C THR A 52 6.98 -10.68 -4.71
N TRP A 53 7.07 -12.00 -4.78
CA TRP A 53 6.85 -12.86 -3.63
C TRP A 53 8.15 -13.38 -3.02
N SER A 54 8.09 -13.69 -1.72
CA SER A 54 9.11 -14.48 -1.03
C SER A 54 8.47 -15.26 0.12
N ASP A 55 8.99 -16.45 0.42
CA ASP A 55 8.64 -17.21 1.62
C ASP A 55 9.67 -16.92 2.72
N ARG A 56 9.21 -16.41 3.87
CA ARG A 56 10.06 -16.03 5.01
C ARG A 56 9.45 -16.54 6.29
N GLU A 57 10.23 -17.30 7.07
CA GLU A 57 9.81 -17.84 8.37
C GLU A 57 8.47 -18.61 8.30
N GLY A 58 8.22 -19.33 7.20
CA GLY A 58 6.98 -20.10 6.99
C GLY A 58 5.78 -19.26 6.53
N GLN A 59 5.99 -17.99 6.16
CA GLN A 59 4.94 -17.09 5.71
C GLN A 59 5.23 -16.55 4.30
N ALA A 60 4.22 -16.58 3.43
CA ALA A 60 4.29 -15.94 2.12
C ALA A 60 4.19 -14.41 2.28
N VAL A 61 5.18 -13.69 1.77
CA VAL A 61 5.28 -12.22 1.84
C VAL A 61 5.29 -11.65 0.43
N LEU A 62 4.32 -10.77 0.16
CA LEU A 62 4.17 -10.00 -1.07
C LEU A 62 4.81 -8.63 -0.91
N THR A 63 5.82 -8.31 -1.70
CA THR A 63 6.37 -6.96 -1.81
C THR A 63 5.74 -6.24 -3.00
N LEU A 64 5.17 -5.06 -2.74
CA LEU A 64 4.60 -4.17 -3.75
C LEU A 64 5.47 -2.92 -3.89
N VAL A 65 5.76 -2.52 -5.13
CA VAL A 65 6.47 -1.28 -5.46
C VAL A 65 5.74 -0.59 -6.62
N ALA A 66 5.33 0.66 -6.41
CA ALA A 66 4.70 1.46 -7.46
C ALA A 66 5.70 2.47 -8.07
N ASP A 67 5.55 2.78 -9.36
CA ASP A 67 6.31 3.84 -10.03
C ASP A 67 5.72 5.25 -9.81
N LYS A 68 4.44 5.33 -9.47
CA LYS A 68 3.64 6.53 -9.20
C LYS A 68 2.77 6.30 -7.96
N PRO A 69 2.16 7.35 -7.37
CA PRO A 69 1.21 7.16 -6.28
C PRO A 69 0.06 6.23 -6.72
N ALA A 70 -0.15 5.13 -5.99
CA ALA A 70 -1.28 4.25 -6.20
C ALA A 70 -2.16 4.24 -4.94
N PHE A 71 -3.38 4.75 -5.06
CA PHE A 71 -4.30 4.90 -3.93
C PHE A 71 -5.21 3.69 -3.79
N PHE A 72 -5.50 3.30 -2.54
CA PHE A 72 -6.29 2.12 -2.20
C PHE A 72 -5.79 0.84 -2.89
N ALA A 73 -4.48 0.73 -3.05
CA ALA A 73 -3.83 -0.45 -3.62
C ALA A 73 -4.26 -1.69 -2.83
N THR A 74 -4.91 -2.62 -3.53
CA THR A 74 -5.56 -3.77 -2.93
C THR A 74 -5.04 -5.05 -3.56
N ALA A 75 -4.41 -5.91 -2.77
CA ALA A 75 -3.99 -7.24 -3.16
C ALA A 75 -5.08 -8.28 -2.84
N THR A 76 -5.34 -9.18 -3.78
CA THR A 76 -6.28 -10.30 -3.64
C THR A 76 -5.73 -11.56 -4.27
N VAL A 77 -6.11 -12.71 -3.71
CA VAL A 77 -5.78 -14.06 -4.17
C VAL A 77 -7.02 -14.93 -4.00
N ASP A 78 -7.11 -16.05 -4.71
CA ASP A 78 -8.27 -16.96 -4.62
C ASP A 78 -8.23 -17.84 -3.36
N VAL A 79 -7.04 -18.00 -2.77
CA VAL A 79 -6.85 -18.79 -1.54
C VAL A 79 -7.49 -18.08 -0.34
N PRO A 80 -8.29 -18.77 0.49
CA PRO A 80 -8.91 -18.17 1.66
C PRO A 80 -7.88 -17.71 2.71
N GLY A 81 -7.85 -16.41 2.98
CA GLY A 81 -6.94 -15.80 3.93
C GLY A 81 -7.13 -14.29 4.03
N TYR A 82 -6.16 -13.61 4.63
CA TYR A 82 -6.07 -12.16 4.63
C TYR A 82 -4.63 -11.72 4.53
N PHE A 83 -4.39 -10.60 3.85
CA PHE A 83 -3.11 -9.91 3.94
C PHE A 83 -3.03 -9.14 5.27
N SER A 84 -1.82 -8.98 5.80
CA SER A 84 -1.56 -8.23 7.02
C SER A 84 -2.01 -6.77 6.94
N ASP A 85 -2.06 -6.24 5.72
CA ASP A 85 -2.58 -4.92 5.41
C ASP A 85 -3.16 -4.90 3.99
N ASN A 86 -4.03 -3.93 3.69
CA ASN A 86 -4.63 -3.77 2.37
C ASN A 86 -5.27 -2.38 2.21
N ALA A 87 -5.67 -2.03 0.99
CA ALA A 87 -6.24 -0.71 0.67
C ALA A 87 -5.28 0.45 1.04
N LEU A 88 -4.04 0.31 0.59
CA LEU A 88 -2.89 1.14 0.97
C LEU A 88 -2.68 2.32 0.01
N THR A 89 -1.99 3.35 0.47
CA THR A 89 -1.36 4.35 -0.39
C THR A 89 0.07 3.92 -0.68
N LEU A 90 0.35 3.44 -1.90
CA LEU A 90 1.72 3.14 -2.34
C LEU A 90 2.36 4.42 -2.87
N LEU A 91 3.55 4.73 -2.35
CA LEU A 91 4.36 5.85 -2.82
C LEU A 91 5.43 5.39 -3.83
N PRO A 92 5.82 6.26 -4.78
CA PRO A 92 6.81 5.94 -5.80
C PRO A 92 8.11 5.38 -5.20
N GLY A 93 8.51 4.19 -5.66
CA GLY A 93 9.78 3.55 -5.27
C GLY A 93 9.87 3.09 -3.81
N ARG A 94 8.82 3.26 -3.00
CA ARG A 94 8.79 2.79 -1.62
C ARG A 94 8.17 1.39 -1.54
N PRO A 95 8.95 0.35 -1.21
CA PRO A 95 8.42 -1.00 -1.07
C PRO A 95 7.50 -1.11 0.16
N VAL A 96 6.40 -1.83 -0.01
CA VAL A 96 5.52 -2.26 1.08
C VAL A 96 5.45 -3.78 1.08
N GLU A 97 5.54 -4.40 2.25
CA GLU A 97 5.47 -5.85 2.42
C GLU A 97 4.16 -6.26 3.09
N LEU A 98 3.45 -7.19 2.47
CA LEU A 98 2.19 -7.75 2.94
C LEU A 98 2.36 -9.24 3.20
N ALA A 99 2.26 -9.62 4.46
CA ALA A 99 2.22 -11.01 4.87
C ALA A 99 0.85 -11.61 4.59
N PHE A 100 0.79 -12.79 3.97
CA PHE A 100 -0.47 -13.50 3.82
C PHE A 100 -0.68 -14.48 4.98
N VAL A 101 -1.85 -14.40 5.62
CA VAL A 101 -2.27 -15.31 6.68
C VAL A 101 -3.40 -16.20 6.16
N PRO A 102 -3.14 -17.49 5.90
CA PRO A 102 -4.15 -18.43 5.45
C PRO A 102 -5.19 -18.70 6.54
N ARG A 103 -6.45 -18.93 6.14
CA ARG A 103 -7.51 -19.35 7.07
C ARG A 103 -7.41 -20.85 7.37
N HIS A 104 -8.06 -21.25 8.47
CA HIS A 104 -8.25 -22.65 8.86
C HIS A 104 -6.95 -23.45 9.10
N GLY A 105 -5.84 -22.77 9.37
CA GLY A 105 -4.56 -23.42 9.65
C GLY A 105 -3.94 -24.12 8.43
N ALA A 106 -4.37 -23.76 7.22
CA ALA A 106 -3.70 -24.21 6.01
C ALA A 106 -2.26 -23.67 5.96
N GLU A 107 -1.34 -24.45 5.43
CA GLU A 107 -0.01 -23.98 5.06
C GLU A 107 -0.03 -23.62 3.58
N VAL A 108 0.44 -22.42 3.24
CA VAL A 108 0.46 -21.92 1.87
C VAL A 108 1.81 -21.28 1.60
N THR A 109 2.35 -21.52 0.41
CA THR A 109 3.58 -20.88 -0.06
C THR A 109 3.26 -19.75 -1.01
N SER A 110 4.25 -18.89 -1.26
CA SER A 110 4.14 -17.87 -2.31
C SER A 110 3.78 -18.44 -3.68
N ALA A 111 4.27 -19.63 -4.02
CA ALA A 111 3.98 -20.30 -5.29
C ALA A 111 2.50 -20.66 -5.44
N ASP A 112 1.84 -21.06 -4.34
CA ASP A 112 0.40 -21.38 -4.32
C ASP A 112 -0.46 -20.13 -4.55
N LEU A 113 0.03 -18.97 -4.10
CA LEU A 113 -0.69 -17.69 -4.17
C LEU A 113 -0.48 -16.98 -5.51
N ALA A 114 0.74 -17.06 -6.07
CA ALA A 114 1.18 -16.25 -7.20
C ALA A 114 0.28 -16.35 -8.44
N GLY A 115 -0.24 -17.55 -8.74
CA GLY A 115 -1.08 -17.78 -9.91
C GLY A 115 -2.44 -17.08 -9.89
N SER A 116 -2.90 -16.63 -8.72
CA SER A 116 -4.19 -15.95 -8.55
C SER A 116 -4.07 -14.49 -8.09
N LEU A 117 -2.84 -13.98 -7.93
CA LEU A 117 -2.62 -12.63 -7.45
C LEU A 117 -3.24 -11.61 -8.41
N LYS A 118 -4.08 -10.74 -7.85
CA LYS A 118 -4.57 -9.52 -8.50
C LYS A 118 -4.27 -8.35 -7.58
N VAL A 119 -3.61 -7.35 -8.12
CA VAL A 119 -3.42 -6.05 -7.48
C VAL A 119 -4.23 -5.04 -8.27
N ARG A 120 -5.00 -4.21 -7.56
CA ARG A 120 -5.80 -3.13 -8.15
C ARG A 120 -5.58 -1.84 -7.39
N HIS A 121 -5.67 -0.70 -8.05
CA HIS A 121 -5.72 0.61 -7.40
C HIS A 121 -6.86 1.48 -7.94
N LEU A 122 -7.08 2.62 -7.28
CA LEU A 122 -8.21 3.51 -7.58
C LEU A 122 -8.24 3.95 -9.05
N ALA A 123 -7.06 4.25 -9.64
CA ALA A 123 -7.00 4.73 -11.02
C ALA A 123 -7.50 3.75 -12.09
N GLU A 124 -7.61 2.45 -11.78
CA GLU A 124 -8.14 1.44 -12.72
C GLU A 124 -9.69 1.38 -12.73
N THR A 125 -10.38 2.23 -11.97
CA THR A 125 -11.82 2.08 -11.68
C THR A 125 -12.73 3.08 -12.39
N PHE A 126 -12.19 3.94 -13.25
CA PHE A 126 -12.94 4.95 -14.00
C PHE A 126 -12.46 5.07 -15.44
#